data_AF-E6YRB9-F1
#
_entry.id   AF-E6YRB9-F1
#
_cell.length_a   1.000
_cell.length_b   1.000
_cell.length_c   1.000
_cell.angle_alpha   90.00
_cell.angle_beta   90.00
_cell.angle_gamma   90.00
#
_symmetry.space_group_name_H-M   'P 1'
#
loop_
_entity.id
_entity.type
_entity.pdbx_description
1 polymer ?
#
loop_
_entity_poly.entity_id
_entity_poly.type
_entity_poly.pdbx_seq_one_letter_code
_entity_poly.pdbx_strand_id
1 'polypeptide(L)' 'MKLIRKMMPMCVLISLSGCATNKLASSCVGWLPIYLSRQDLNAISSHLAREILKHNKQGAHVCGWKGAQKIESQR' A
#
# COMPACT_ATOMS: atom_id res chain seq x y z
N MET A 1 -45.53 -3.31 -1.72
CA MET A 1 -44.46 -2.30 -1.92
C MET A 1 -43.91 -1.66 -0.61
N LYS A 2 -43.98 -2.32 0.56
CA LYS A 2 -43.39 -1.80 1.81
C LYS A 2 -41.94 -2.25 2.03
N LEU A 3 -41.58 -3.44 1.53
CA LEU A 3 -40.24 -4.04 1.67
C LEU A 3 -39.19 -3.34 0.78
N ILE A 4 -39.53 -3.03 -0.47
CA ILE A 4 -38.63 -2.34 -1.43
C ILE A 4 -38.23 -0.95 -0.92
N ARG A 5 -39.17 -0.22 -0.29
CA ARG A 5 -38.92 1.10 0.30
C ARG A 5 -37.91 1.07 1.46
N LYS A 6 -37.81 -0.07 2.17
CA LYS A 6 -36.83 -0.27 3.25
C LYS A 6 -35.49 -0.82 2.75
N MET A 7 -35.46 -1.51 1.60
CA MET A 7 -34.21 -2.01 1.00
C MET A 7 -33.34 -0.89 0.43
N MET A 8 -33.93 0.12 -0.25
CA MET A 8 -33.15 1.23 -0.80
C MET A 8 -32.26 1.96 0.21
N PRO A 9 -32.74 2.39 1.39
CA PRO A 9 -31.87 3.06 2.36
C PRO A 9 -30.81 2.11 2.95
N MET A 10 -31.11 0.81 3.06
CA MET A 10 -30.16 -0.19 3.56
C MET A 10 -28.99 -0.39 2.57
N CYS A 11 -29.28 -0.44 1.27
CA CYS A 11 -28.25 -0.49 0.22
C CYS A 11 -27.36 0.76 0.24
N VAL A 12 -27.94 1.95 0.38
CA VAL A 12 -27.19 3.22 0.46
C VAL A 12 -26.26 3.25 1.67
N LEU A 13 -26.71 2.77 2.83
CA LEU A 13 -25.91 2.72 4.05
C LEU A 13 -24.74 1.72 3.94
N ILE A 14 -24.93 0.58 3.28
CA ILE A 14 -23.85 -0.40 3.01
C ILE A 14 -22.81 0.16 2.02
N SER A 15 -23.26 0.89 0.99
CA SER A 15 -22.34 1.53 0.04
C SER A 15 -21.49 2.64 0.67
N LEU A 16 -22.04 3.39 1.63
CA LEU A 16 -21.31 4.45 2.33
C LEU A 16 -20.26 3.92 3.32
N SER A 17 -20.52 2.80 3.98
CA SER A 17 -19.56 2.21 4.94
C SER A 17 -18.31 1.65 4.26
N GLY A 18 -18.40 1.18 3.02
CA GLY A 18 -17.24 0.71 2.25
C GLY A 18 -16.15 1.76 2.03
N CYS A 19 -16.50 3.05 2.00
CA CYS A 19 -15.53 4.14 1.80
C CYS A 19 -14.79 4.52 3.10
N ALA A 20 -15.43 4.38 4.26
CA ALA A 20 -14.84 4.72 5.56
C ALA A 20 -13.86 3.66 6.08
N THR A 21 -14.12 2.38 5.79
CA THR A 21 -13.28 1.25 6.26
C THR A 21 -11.99 1.07 5.44
N ASN A 22 -11.88 1.71 4.28
CA ASN A 22 -10.67 1.70 3.44
C ASN A 22 -9.46 2.41 4.08
N LYS A 23 -9.66 3.14 5.18
CA LYS A 23 -8.53 3.66 5.97
C LYS A 23 -7.73 2.56 6.66
N LEU A 24 -8.37 1.44 7.00
CA LEU A 24 -7.74 0.29 7.68
C LEU A 24 -7.24 -0.77 6.71
N ALA A 25 -7.96 -1.01 5.61
CA ALA A 25 -7.46 -1.74 4.44
C ALA A 25 -6.58 -0.81 3.57
N SER A 26 -5.61 -0.15 4.20
CA SER A 26 -4.83 0.89 3.54
C SER A 26 -4.07 0.29 2.35
N SER A 27 -4.15 0.95 1.19
CA SER A 27 -3.33 0.66 0.00
C SER A 27 -1.84 0.44 0.33
N CYS A 28 -1.38 0.97 1.47
CA CYS A 28 -0.04 0.85 2.00
C CYS A 28 0.41 -0.56 2.39
N VAL A 29 -0.50 -1.52 2.57
CA VAL A 29 -0.11 -2.93 2.77
C VAL A 29 0.64 -3.46 1.55
N GLY A 30 0.12 -3.20 0.35
CA GLY A 30 0.77 -3.59 -0.90
C GLY A 30 2.05 -2.81 -1.17
N TRP A 31 2.22 -1.66 -0.51
CA TRP A 31 3.43 -0.90 -0.66
C TRP A 31 4.57 -1.46 0.17
N LEU A 32 4.36 -2.16 1.31
CA LEU A 32 5.34 -2.50 2.39
C LEU A 32 6.81 -2.66 1.96
N PRO A 33 7.78 -2.08 2.74
CA PRO A 33 9.14 -1.95 2.28
C PRO A 33 9.81 -3.32 2.16
N ILE A 34 10.42 -3.55 1.01
CA ILE A 34 11.14 -4.80 0.72
C ILE A 34 12.60 -4.59 1.10
N TYR A 35 13.06 -5.38 2.08
CA TYR A 35 14.46 -5.40 2.51
C TYR A 35 15.13 -6.66 1.98
N LEU A 36 16.35 -6.49 1.47
CA LEU A 36 17.16 -7.58 0.96
C LEU A 36 18.20 -7.99 2.00
N SER A 37 18.37 -9.30 2.18
CA SER A 37 19.49 -9.88 2.90
C SER A 37 20.74 -9.90 2.02
N ARG A 38 21.91 -10.17 2.62
CA ARG A 38 23.16 -10.32 1.84
C ARG A 38 23.12 -11.49 0.85
N GLN A 39 22.33 -12.52 1.14
CA GLN A 39 22.20 -13.68 0.24
C GLN A 39 21.40 -13.32 -1.02
N ASP A 40 20.39 -12.46 -0.87
CA ASP A 40 19.52 -12.03 -1.97
C ASP A 40 20.29 -11.22 -3.02
N LEU A 41 21.34 -10.50 -2.62
CA LEU A 41 22.16 -9.69 -3.53
C LEU A 41 22.80 -10.51 -4.67
N ASN A 42 23.07 -11.80 -4.44
CA ASN A 42 23.63 -12.69 -5.44
C ASN A 42 22.55 -13.38 -6.30
N ALA A 43 21.30 -13.36 -5.85
CA ALA A 43 20.18 -14.03 -6.50
C ALA A 43 19.36 -13.08 -7.39
N ILE A 44 19.37 -11.78 -7.11
CA ILE A 44 18.59 -10.80 -7.86
C ILE A 44 19.39 -10.18 -9.01
N SER A 45 18.68 -9.86 -10.09
CA SER A 45 19.26 -9.05 -11.17
C SER A 45 19.35 -7.57 -10.78
N SER A 46 20.24 -6.84 -11.45
CA SER A 46 20.33 -5.38 -11.31
C SER A 46 19.03 -4.67 -11.65
N HIS A 47 18.25 -5.20 -12.60
CA HIS A 47 16.93 -4.69 -12.95
C HIS A 47 15.96 -4.83 -11.76
N LEU A 48 15.87 -6.02 -11.16
CA LEU A 48 14.99 -6.26 -10.01
C LEU A 48 15.38 -5.37 -8.82
N ALA A 49 16.69 -5.19 -8.56
CA ALA A 49 17.16 -4.29 -7.52
C ALA A 49 16.68 -2.83 -7.74
N ARG A 50 16.67 -2.34 -8.99
CA ARG A 50 16.16 -1.00 -9.32
C ARG A 50 14.65 -0.90 -9.12
N GLU A 51 13.89 -1.92 -9.49
CA GLU A 51 12.44 -1.94 -9.28
C GLU A 51 12.06 -2.00 -7.80
N ILE A 52 12.78 -2.78 -6.99
CA ILE A 52 12.62 -2.80 -5.53
C ILE A 52 12.90 -1.42 -4.93
N LEU A 53 13.95 -0.73 -5.40
CA LEU A 53 14.25 0.62 -4.93
C LEU A 53 13.14 1.62 -5.30
N LYS A 54 12.63 1.58 -6.54
CA LYS A 54 11.51 2.42 -6.97
C LYS A 54 10.26 2.16 -6.13
N HIS A 55 9.93 0.89 -5.92
CA HIS A 55 8.80 0.45 -5.09
C HIS A 55 8.91 1.03 -3.67
N ASN A 56 10.06 0.87 -3.01
CA ASN A 56 10.29 1.38 -1.66
C ASN A 56 10.23 2.91 -1.58
N LYS A 57 10.76 3.63 -2.59
CA LYS A 57 10.66 5.09 -2.67
C LYS A 57 9.20 5.54 -2.84
N GLN A 58 8.44 4.87 -3.69
CA GLN A 58 7.03 5.16 -3.89
C GLN A 58 6.23 4.91 -2.62
N GLY A 59 6.42 3.75 -1.96
CA GLY A 59 5.81 3.44 -0.68
C GLY A 59 6.16 4.47 0.40
N ALA A 60 7.41 4.91 0.49
CA ALA A 60 7.79 5.96 1.44
C ALA A 60 7.12 7.31 1.13
N HIS A 61 6.94 7.66 -0.14
CA HIS A 61 6.26 8.89 -0.55
C HIS A 61 4.75 8.85 -0.26
N VAL A 62 4.06 7.78 -0.65
CA VAL A 62 2.59 7.69 -0.55
C VAL A 62 2.09 7.20 0.81
N CYS A 63 2.93 6.47 1.55
CA CYS A 63 2.59 5.86 2.84
C CYS A 63 3.45 6.36 4.01
N GLY A 64 4.35 7.33 3.77
CA GLY A 64 5.02 8.09 4.84
C GLY A 64 6.03 7.33 5.67
N TRP A 65 6.67 6.30 5.11
CA TRP A 65 7.58 5.47 5.89
C TRP A 65 8.94 6.10 6.13
N LYS A 66 9.46 5.93 7.35
CA LYS A 66 10.69 6.58 7.82
C LYS A 66 12.01 5.86 7.43
N GLY A 67 11.96 4.81 6.62
CA GLY A 67 13.14 3.96 6.30
C GLY A 67 13.83 4.25 4.96
N ALA A 68 13.09 4.67 3.93
CA ALA A 68 13.65 4.76 2.58
C ALA A 68 14.58 5.97 2.36
N GLN A 69 14.44 7.02 3.17
CA GLN A 69 15.22 8.27 3.03
C GLN A 69 16.68 8.13 3.50
N LYS A 70 17.00 7.11 4.30
CA LYS A 70 18.35 6.93 4.85
C LYS A 70 19.41 6.61 3.78
N ILE A 71 18.98 6.12 2.62
CA ILE A 71 19.88 5.81 1.49
C ILE A 71 20.39 7.09 0.81
N GLU A 72 19.64 8.19 0.86
CA GLU A 72 20.00 9.45 0.19
C GLU A 72 20.97 10.30 1.03
N SER A 73 20.94 10.16 2.36
CA SER A 73 21.83 10.90 3.28
C SER A 73 23.25 10.31 3.41
N GLN A 74 23.53 9.18 2.77
CA GLN A 74 24.85 8.53 2.80
C GLN A 74 25.58 8.57 1.45
N ARG A 75 25.11 9.37 0.50
CA ARG A 75 25.78 9.65 -0.77
C ARG A 75 26.39 11.04 -0.74
#